data_AF-A0A2W0HI25-F1
#
_entry.id   AF-A0A2W0HI25-F1
#
_cell.length_a   1.000
_cell.length_b   1.000
_cell.length_c   1.000
_cell.angle_alpha   90.00
_cell.angle_beta   90.00
_cell.angle_gamma   90.00
#
_symmetry.space_group_name_H-M   'P 1'
#
loop_
_entity.id
_entity.type
_entity.pdbx_description
1 polymer ?
#
loop_
_entity_poly.entity_id
_entity_poly.type
_entity_poly.pdbx_seq_one_letter_code
_entity_poly.pdbx_strand_id
1 'polypeptide(L)'
;MKLKIFILSLGIAILAGVTFAYGSNEGMIDTEWEAEPEFEGEHVQEADEAFSSDEEEEEPGAIDLNDEFVRLGGEEDREADAEPAPEPEHGIVPLSLSIPAIEVEAEIEPVGVLDNGQMGVPDEAEGVAWFEPGTMPGNTGNAVLAGHVDSRTGPAVFWDLNKLEPGDEIHVTGEDGEPLTFEVQVSVSYGRTDAPIEEIFGPTDKKRLNLITCSGTFDSGEGTHDQRLVVYTELVEPESEEEPVEEDTVAGDTPDAPENVVVQRDRITWHAVRDDTVIGYRIYRENKDTGEFDHIESVSAHERKSLRVEDAYDYAFYVTSVNDEGSESEPSETEVHSEE
;
A
#
# COMPACT_ATOMS: atom_id res chain seq x y z
N MET A 1 31.66 -55.09 -38.92
CA MET A 1 32.40 -55.21 -37.64
C MET A 1 33.75 -54.52 -37.76
N LYS A 2 33.79 -53.24 -37.37
CA LYS A 2 34.96 -52.35 -37.26
C LYS A 2 34.51 -51.28 -36.26
N LEU A 3 35.26 -50.78 -35.29
CA LEU A 3 36.58 -51.07 -34.74
C LEU A 3 36.58 -50.33 -33.38
N LYS A 4 36.90 -51.01 -32.28
CA LYS A 4 37.16 -50.38 -30.98
C LYS A 4 38.52 -49.68 -31.04
N ILE A 5 38.60 -48.42 -30.62
CA ILE A 5 39.87 -47.78 -30.23
C ILE A 5 39.67 -47.15 -28.85
N PHE A 6 40.39 -47.72 -27.89
CA PHE A 6 40.66 -47.25 -26.54
C PHE A 6 42.08 -46.66 -26.57
N ILE A 7 42.28 -45.41 -26.17
CA ILE A 7 43.60 -44.85 -25.78
C ILE A 7 43.31 -43.91 -24.61
N LEU A 8 43.49 -44.35 -23.36
CA LEU A 8 44.70 -44.33 -22.52
C LEU A 8 45.07 -42.92 -22.01
N SER A 9 44.99 -42.80 -20.69
CA SER A 9 45.44 -41.70 -19.85
C SER A 9 46.95 -41.47 -19.92
N LEU A 10 47.36 -40.21 -19.75
CA LEU A 10 48.68 -39.85 -19.22
C LEU A 10 48.57 -38.50 -18.48
N GLY A 11 49.00 -38.49 -17.22
CA GLY A 11 49.01 -37.29 -16.37
C GLY A 11 50.38 -36.62 -16.27
N ILE A 12 50.39 -35.60 -15.39
CA ILE A 12 51.53 -34.98 -14.69
C ILE A 12 52.30 -33.88 -15.47
N ALA A 13 52.21 -32.63 -14.98
CA ALA A 13 53.33 -31.97 -14.27
C ALA A 13 52.94 -30.56 -13.79
N ILE A 14 52.96 -30.39 -12.46
CA ILE A 14 53.07 -29.11 -11.76
C ILE A 14 54.50 -28.58 -11.97
N LEU A 15 54.68 -27.30 -12.30
CA LEU A 15 55.89 -26.57 -11.91
C LEU A 15 55.61 -25.07 -11.73
N ALA A 16 56.22 -24.54 -10.69
CA ALA A 16 55.99 -23.26 -10.05
C ALA A 16 56.64 -22.05 -10.73
N GLY A 17 56.20 -20.85 -10.31
CA GLY A 17 57.12 -19.75 -10.05
C GLY A 17 56.68 -18.39 -10.58
N VAL A 18 56.11 -17.55 -9.70
CA VAL A 18 56.38 -16.10 -9.75
C VAL A 18 56.66 -15.63 -8.34
N THR A 19 57.87 -15.11 -8.18
CA THR A 19 58.48 -14.57 -6.96
C THR A 19 57.99 -13.14 -6.75
N PHE A 20 57.40 -12.83 -5.60
CA PHE A 20 57.24 -11.45 -5.13
C PHE A 20 58.40 -11.13 -4.19
N ALA A 21 59.25 -10.21 -4.59
CA ALA A 21 60.35 -9.71 -3.77
C ALA A 21 59.91 -8.50 -2.94
N TYR A 22 60.36 -8.54 -1.69
CA TYR A 22 60.20 -7.63 -0.56
C TYR A 22 60.42 -6.12 -0.83
N GLY A 23 59.74 -5.32 0.00
CA GLY A 23 60.15 -3.96 0.37
C GLY A 23 59.51 -3.56 1.70
N SER A 24 60.21 -3.84 2.80
CA SER A 24 59.86 -3.52 4.19
C SER A 24 60.02 -2.03 4.53
N ASN A 25 59.22 -1.52 5.48
CA ASN A 25 59.64 -0.60 6.56
C ASN A 25 58.44 -0.43 7.53
N GLU A 26 58.33 -1.18 8.62
CA GLU A 26 58.84 -0.89 9.99
C GLU A 26 58.28 0.38 10.65
N GLY A 27 57.68 0.18 11.83
CA GLY A 27 57.24 1.19 12.83
C GLY A 27 55.83 0.88 13.36
N MET A 28 55.61 -0.11 14.24
CA MET A 28 55.79 -0.02 15.70
C MET A 28 55.50 1.37 16.28
N ILE A 29 54.30 1.59 16.82
CA ILE A 29 54.13 2.03 18.22
C ILE A 29 52.77 1.58 18.76
N ASP A 30 52.86 1.00 19.95
CA ASP A 30 51.88 0.53 20.91
C ASP A 30 51.38 1.71 21.75
N THR A 31 50.07 1.84 22.04
CA THR A 31 49.57 2.17 23.39
C THR A 31 48.04 2.11 23.51
N GLU A 32 47.59 1.28 24.45
CA GLU A 32 46.38 1.42 25.26
C GLU A 32 46.21 2.84 25.84
N TRP A 33 44.96 3.29 26.03
CA TRP A 33 44.59 4.15 27.16
C TRP A 33 43.07 4.15 27.40
N GLU A 34 42.72 3.82 28.65
CA GLU A 34 41.40 3.74 29.26
C GLU A 34 40.88 5.10 29.77
N ALA A 35 39.54 5.23 29.81
CA ALA A 35 38.73 5.86 30.86
C ALA A 35 38.95 7.33 31.33
N GLU A 36 37.81 7.87 31.80
CA GLU A 36 37.45 9.24 32.21
C GLU A 36 38.22 9.78 33.43
N PRO A 37 38.01 11.06 33.85
CA PRO A 37 36.98 11.29 34.88
C PRO A 37 36.27 12.68 34.91
N GLU A 38 35.04 12.64 35.44
CA GLU A 38 34.39 13.50 36.46
C GLU A 38 34.58 15.03 36.48
N PHE A 39 33.45 15.76 36.52
CA PHE A 39 33.30 16.94 37.38
C PHE A 39 31.86 17.06 37.92
N GLU A 40 31.72 16.83 39.23
CA GLU A 40 30.57 17.18 40.08
C GLU A 40 30.52 18.69 40.36
N GLY A 41 29.33 19.23 40.67
CA GLY A 41 29.24 20.50 41.41
C GLY A 41 27.98 21.35 41.21
N GLU A 42 26.86 20.88 41.76
CA GLU A 42 25.76 21.64 42.39
C GLU A 42 26.05 23.12 42.76
N HIS A 43 25.11 24.06 42.51
CA HIS A 43 24.06 24.43 43.48
C HIS A 43 23.24 25.68 43.04
N VAL A 44 21.92 25.48 43.15
CA VAL A 44 20.69 26.30 43.14
C VAL A 44 20.73 27.74 43.70
N GLN A 45 20.00 28.67 43.07
CA GLN A 45 18.88 29.50 43.63
C GLN A 45 18.34 30.48 42.55
N GLU A 46 17.07 30.33 42.16
CA GLU A 46 15.92 31.22 42.50
C GLU A 46 16.11 32.66 42.00
N ALA A 47 15.18 33.33 41.33
CA ALA A 47 13.84 33.07 40.84
C ALA A 47 13.62 34.15 39.77
N ASP A 48 12.82 33.90 38.74
CA ASP A 48 11.87 34.90 38.26
C ASP A 48 10.82 34.21 37.43
N GLU A 49 9.59 34.44 37.86
CA GLU A 49 8.37 33.92 37.29
C GLU A 49 8.16 34.53 35.91
N ALA A 50 7.96 33.67 34.92
CA ALA A 50 7.17 34.00 33.75
C ALA A 50 6.31 32.76 33.47
N PHE A 51 5.18 32.72 34.18
CA PHE A 51 3.97 32.05 33.72
C PHE A 51 3.76 32.47 32.26
N SER A 52 4.08 31.58 31.32
CA SER A 52 3.40 31.56 30.02
C SER A 52 2.20 30.68 30.24
N SER A 53 1.14 31.26 30.81
CA SER A 53 -0.19 30.81 30.48
C SER A 53 -0.33 31.10 28.99
N ASP A 54 -0.17 30.06 28.16
CA ASP A 54 -0.90 30.03 26.91
C ASP A 54 -2.38 29.96 27.32
N GLU A 55 -2.94 31.12 27.64
CA GLU A 55 -4.34 31.40 27.48
C GLU A 55 -4.58 31.21 25.99
N GLU A 56 -4.94 29.97 25.62
CA GLU A 56 -5.76 29.77 24.43
C GLU A 56 -6.94 30.72 24.60
N GLU A 57 -6.95 31.76 23.78
CA GLU A 57 -8.12 32.63 23.67
C GLU A 57 -9.27 31.72 23.24
N GLU A 58 -10.11 31.33 24.21
CA GLU A 58 -11.39 30.74 23.90
C GLU A 58 -12.16 31.76 23.06
N GLU A 59 -12.22 31.48 21.76
CA GLU A 59 -13.19 32.07 20.84
C GLU A 59 -14.57 31.93 21.51
N PRO A 60 -15.25 33.03 21.88
CA PRO A 60 -16.54 32.95 22.52
C PRO A 60 -17.56 32.44 21.49
N GLY A 61 -17.76 31.13 21.46
CA GLY A 61 -18.68 30.45 20.56
C GLY A 61 -18.24 29.08 20.04
N ALA A 62 -17.00 28.62 20.30
CA ALA A 62 -16.61 27.25 19.97
C ALA A 62 -17.23 26.28 20.98
N ILE A 63 -18.23 25.52 20.54
CA ILE A 63 -18.93 24.55 21.39
C ILE A 63 -18.07 23.29 21.45
N ASP A 64 -17.57 22.93 22.64
CA ASP A 64 -16.92 21.63 22.84
C ASP A 64 -17.99 20.53 22.80
N LEU A 65 -18.08 19.89 21.63
CA LEU A 65 -19.04 18.80 21.38
C LEU A 65 -18.83 17.61 22.32
N ASN A 66 -17.63 17.43 22.89
CA ASN A 66 -17.37 16.37 23.86
C ASN A 66 -17.99 16.66 25.23
N ASP A 67 -18.09 17.92 25.62
CA ASP A 67 -18.76 18.34 26.86
C ASP A 67 -20.28 18.35 26.71
N GLU A 68 -20.79 18.64 25.50
CA GLU A 68 -22.23 18.66 25.20
C GLU A 68 -22.83 17.25 24.98
N PHE A 69 -22.09 16.34 24.31
CA PHE A 69 -22.56 15.00 24.01
C PHE A 69 -21.62 13.94 24.61
N VAL A 70 -22.10 13.20 25.61
CA VAL A 70 -21.33 12.09 26.21
C VAL A 70 -21.12 10.98 25.17
N ARG A 71 -19.91 10.92 24.58
CA ARG A 71 -19.44 9.83 23.72
C ARG A 71 -19.07 8.62 24.59
N LEU A 72 -19.79 7.51 24.47
CA LEU A 72 -19.45 6.25 25.17
C LEU A 72 -18.60 5.37 24.26
N GLY A 73 -17.26 5.54 24.34
CA GLY A 73 -16.28 4.62 23.77
C GLY A 73 -15.38 5.23 22.71
N GLY A 74 -14.34 5.95 23.13
CA GLY A 74 -13.21 6.30 22.26
C GLY A 74 -12.36 5.07 21.96
N GLU A 75 -12.70 4.36 20.88
CA GLU A 75 -11.76 3.52 20.13
C GLU A 75 -11.07 4.29 19.00
N GLU A 76 -11.50 5.52 18.71
CA GLU A 76 -11.04 6.34 17.58
C GLU A 76 -9.67 7.04 17.77
N ASP A 77 -9.13 7.15 18.98
CA ASP A 77 -7.73 7.60 19.17
C ASP A 77 -6.68 6.52 18.78
N ARG A 78 -7.11 5.38 18.22
CA ARG A 78 -6.22 4.29 17.75
C ARG A 78 -6.28 4.03 16.25
N GLU A 79 -7.05 4.79 15.47
CA GLU A 79 -7.16 4.55 14.02
C GLU A 79 -6.26 5.47 13.18
N ALA A 80 -5.67 6.52 13.76
CA ALA A 80 -4.76 7.41 13.04
C ALA A 80 -3.34 6.84 12.79
N ASP A 81 -3.05 5.61 13.21
CA ASP A 81 -1.74 4.94 13.03
C ASP A 81 -1.86 3.47 12.56
N ALA A 82 -3.05 3.04 12.12
CA ALA A 82 -3.21 1.72 11.51
C ALA A 82 -2.77 1.80 10.04
N GLU A 83 -1.55 1.33 9.75
CA GLU A 83 -1.14 1.04 8.37
C GLU A 83 -2.26 0.24 7.67
N PRO A 84 -2.68 0.62 6.45
CA PRO A 84 -3.71 -0.12 5.73
C PRO A 84 -3.31 -1.58 5.67
N ALA A 85 -4.25 -2.47 5.99
CA ALA A 85 -4.03 -3.91 5.87
C ALA A 85 -3.55 -4.20 4.44
N PRO A 86 -2.48 -5.00 4.24
CA PRO A 86 -1.95 -5.25 2.91
C PRO A 86 -3.07 -5.79 2.03
N GLU A 87 -3.24 -5.17 0.85
CA GLU A 87 -4.21 -5.63 -0.12
C GLU A 87 -4.02 -7.12 -0.40
N PRO A 88 -5.11 -7.89 -0.57
CA PRO A 88 -5.00 -9.31 -0.89
C PRO A 88 -4.11 -9.50 -2.11
N GLU A 89 -3.05 -10.30 -1.97
CA GLU A 89 -2.18 -10.63 -3.10
C GLU A 89 -2.95 -11.45 -4.14
N HIS A 90 -3.11 -10.90 -5.34
CA HIS A 90 -3.85 -11.49 -6.46
C HIS A 90 -2.89 -12.11 -7.49
N GLY A 91 -2.07 -13.05 -7.05
CA GLY A 91 -1.18 -13.79 -7.94
C GLY A 91 -1.94 -14.69 -8.91
N ILE A 92 -1.46 -14.78 -10.15
CA ILE A 92 -2.04 -15.62 -11.20
C ILE A 92 -1.09 -16.75 -11.62
N VAL A 93 -1.65 -17.91 -11.96
CA VAL A 93 -0.90 -18.92 -12.72
C VAL A 93 -0.84 -18.45 -14.18
N PRO A 94 0.34 -18.08 -14.71
CA PRO A 94 0.44 -17.43 -16.01
C PRO A 94 0.27 -18.45 -17.15
N LEU A 95 -0.57 -18.14 -18.13
CA LEU A 95 -0.86 -19.00 -19.29
C LEU A 95 -0.44 -18.38 -20.62
N SER A 96 -0.51 -17.06 -20.75
CA SER A 96 -0.09 -16.36 -21.96
C SER A 96 0.62 -15.04 -21.67
N LEU A 97 1.54 -14.69 -22.57
CA LEU A 97 2.32 -13.45 -22.54
C LEU A 97 2.03 -12.64 -23.81
N SER A 98 1.74 -11.34 -23.64
CA SER A 98 1.74 -10.37 -24.74
C SER A 98 2.73 -9.24 -24.44
N ILE A 99 3.51 -8.84 -25.44
CA ILE A 99 4.41 -7.68 -25.38
C ILE A 99 4.21 -6.84 -26.65
N PRO A 100 3.28 -5.86 -26.63
CA PRO A 100 2.88 -5.13 -27.83
C PRO A 100 4.02 -4.40 -28.54
N ALA A 101 4.97 -3.82 -27.80
CA ALA A 101 6.08 -3.03 -28.34
C ALA A 101 7.00 -3.83 -29.29
N ILE A 102 7.03 -5.16 -29.15
CA ILE A 102 7.85 -6.07 -29.95
C ILE A 102 7.04 -7.19 -30.61
N GLU A 103 5.71 -7.02 -30.68
CA GLU A 103 4.78 -7.94 -31.37
C GLU A 103 4.87 -9.40 -30.89
N VAL A 104 5.13 -9.61 -29.59
CA VAL A 104 5.18 -10.95 -28.98
C VAL A 104 3.80 -11.36 -28.49
N GLU A 105 3.41 -12.57 -28.85
CA GLU A 105 2.25 -13.31 -28.33
C GLU A 105 2.69 -14.76 -28.14
N ALA A 106 2.68 -15.26 -26.90
CA ALA A 106 3.26 -16.57 -26.58
C ALA A 106 2.50 -17.33 -25.48
N GLU A 107 2.52 -18.66 -25.56
CA GLU A 107 2.05 -19.55 -24.49
C GLU A 107 3.13 -19.65 -23.40
N ILE A 108 2.69 -19.69 -22.15
CA ILE A 108 3.55 -19.84 -20.97
C ILE A 108 3.40 -21.25 -20.42
N GLU A 109 4.52 -21.93 -20.19
CA GLU A 109 4.57 -23.23 -19.52
C GLU A 109 5.34 -23.18 -18.20
N PRO A 110 4.89 -23.91 -17.16
CA PRO A 110 5.61 -23.96 -15.89
C PRO A 110 6.87 -24.83 -16.00
N VAL A 111 7.97 -24.34 -15.43
CA VAL A 111 9.23 -25.08 -15.32
C VAL A 111 9.80 -25.01 -13.91
N GLY A 112 10.55 -26.05 -13.54
CA GLY A 112 11.26 -26.14 -12.28
C GLY A 112 12.77 -25.92 -12.40
N VAL A 113 13.49 -26.41 -11.40
CA VAL A 113 14.95 -26.47 -11.39
C VAL A 113 15.40 -27.83 -11.92
N LEU A 114 16.31 -27.83 -12.89
CA LEU A 114 16.95 -29.02 -13.45
C LEU A 114 17.99 -29.62 -12.47
N ASP A 115 18.40 -30.86 -12.70
CA ASP A 115 19.41 -31.55 -11.86
C ASP A 115 20.75 -30.80 -11.74
N ASN A 116 21.06 -29.94 -12.71
CA ASN A 116 22.26 -29.11 -12.73
C ASN A 116 22.09 -27.75 -12.03
N GLY A 117 20.94 -27.50 -11.40
CA GLY A 117 20.63 -26.27 -10.68
C GLY A 117 20.14 -25.10 -11.54
N GLN A 118 20.01 -25.28 -12.87
CA GLN A 118 19.49 -24.23 -13.75
C GLN A 118 17.96 -24.27 -13.79
N MET A 119 17.35 -23.11 -14.03
CA MET A 119 15.94 -23.02 -14.41
C MET A 119 15.71 -23.79 -15.73
N GLY A 120 14.56 -24.45 -15.85
CA GLY A 120 14.10 -24.96 -17.13
C GLY A 120 13.93 -23.84 -18.17
N VAL A 121 13.86 -24.22 -19.44
CA VAL A 121 13.64 -23.31 -20.56
C VAL A 121 12.47 -23.86 -21.36
N PRO A 122 11.79 -23.02 -22.17
CA PRO A 122 10.65 -23.52 -22.91
C PRO A 122 11.08 -24.56 -23.95
N ASP A 123 10.23 -25.55 -24.20
CA ASP A 123 10.47 -26.62 -25.17
C ASP A 123 10.48 -26.09 -26.61
N GLU A 124 9.61 -25.13 -26.89
CA GLU A 124 9.44 -24.51 -28.21
C GLU A 124 10.15 -23.16 -28.31
N ALA A 125 10.62 -22.81 -29.52
CA ALA A 125 11.28 -21.52 -29.76
C ALA A 125 10.32 -20.33 -29.59
N GLU A 126 9.02 -20.55 -29.79
CA GLU A 126 7.96 -19.53 -29.69
C GLU A 126 7.30 -19.52 -28.29
N GLY A 127 7.66 -20.46 -27.41
CA GLY A 127 7.11 -20.56 -26.06
C GLY A 127 7.90 -19.79 -25.00
N VAL A 128 7.27 -19.56 -23.85
CA VAL A 128 7.86 -18.91 -22.68
C VAL A 128 7.74 -19.84 -21.48
N ALA A 129 8.77 -19.90 -20.63
CA ALA A 129 8.77 -20.70 -19.43
C ALA A 129 8.64 -19.84 -18.17
N TRP A 130 7.71 -20.17 -17.28
CA TRP A 130 7.57 -19.55 -15.96
C TRP A 130 8.25 -20.38 -14.88
N PHE A 131 9.03 -19.73 -14.01
CA PHE A 131 9.65 -20.39 -12.86
C PHE A 131 8.64 -20.63 -11.73
N GLU A 132 7.89 -21.73 -11.84
CA GLU A 132 6.84 -22.13 -10.90
C GLU A 132 7.28 -22.18 -9.42
N PRO A 133 8.50 -22.62 -9.06
CA PRO A 133 8.94 -22.63 -7.65
C PRO A 133 9.11 -21.23 -7.02
N GLY A 134 9.11 -20.16 -7.83
CA GLY A 134 9.30 -18.78 -7.39
C GLY A 134 8.00 -18.04 -7.06
N THR A 135 8.07 -16.71 -7.06
CA THR A 135 6.89 -15.86 -6.85
C THR A 135 5.91 -15.96 -8.02
N MET A 136 4.62 -16.01 -7.70
CA MET A 136 3.54 -15.98 -8.67
C MET A 136 3.36 -14.55 -9.20
N PRO A 137 3.26 -14.32 -10.53
CA PRO A 137 3.02 -12.98 -11.09
C PRO A 137 1.83 -12.31 -10.41
N GLY A 138 2.02 -11.09 -9.91
CA GLY A 138 1.01 -10.31 -9.16
C GLY A 138 1.22 -10.29 -7.64
N ASN A 139 1.94 -11.28 -7.09
CA ASN A 139 2.33 -11.26 -5.67
C ASN A 139 3.57 -10.40 -5.43
N THR A 140 3.77 -10.01 -4.18
CA THR A 140 4.99 -9.35 -3.73
C THR A 140 6.17 -10.31 -3.90
N GLY A 141 7.19 -9.88 -4.64
CA GLY A 141 8.37 -10.68 -4.96
C GLY A 141 8.73 -10.63 -6.45
N ASN A 142 9.68 -11.49 -6.83
CA ASN A 142 10.18 -11.59 -8.20
C ASN A 142 9.60 -12.83 -8.89
N ALA A 143 8.61 -12.64 -9.76
CA ALA A 143 8.22 -13.66 -10.72
C ALA A 143 9.21 -13.67 -11.90
N VAL A 144 9.49 -14.83 -12.50
CA VAL A 144 10.49 -14.95 -13.55
C VAL A 144 9.97 -15.72 -14.76
N LEU A 145 10.12 -15.12 -15.94
CA LEU A 145 9.85 -15.73 -17.24
C LEU A 145 11.15 -15.86 -18.05
N ALA A 146 11.32 -16.99 -18.73
CA ALA A 146 12.46 -17.25 -19.61
C ALA A 146 12.00 -17.61 -21.03
N GLY A 147 12.70 -17.10 -22.03
CA GLY A 147 12.42 -17.40 -23.44
C GLY A 147 13.68 -17.43 -24.28
N HIS A 148 13.62 -18.17 -25.39
CA HIS A 148 14.76 -18.26 -26.32
C HIS A 148 14.93 -16.95 -27.09
N VAL A 149 16.19 -16.53 -27.28
CA VAL A 149 16.52 -15.39 -28.16
C VAL A 149 16.48 -15.83 -29.62
N ASP A 150 17.07 -16.98 -29.92
CA ASP A 150 17.13 -17.55 -31.24
C ASP A 150 17.03 -19.08 -31.22
N SER A 151 16.96 -19.64 -32.41
CA SER A 151 16.92 -21.06 -32.68
C SER A 151 17.82 -21.40 -33.87
N ARG A 152 17.97 -22.69 -34.14
CA ARG A 152 18.75 -23.16 -35.32
C ARG A 152 18.15 -22.70 -36.65
N THR A 153 16.89 -22.26 -36.65
CA THR A 153 16.14 -21.86 -37.85
C THR A 153 15.94 -20.35 -37.96
N GLY A 154 16.28 -19.57 -36.93
CA GLY A 154 16.14 -18.12 -36.94
C GLY A 154 15.76 -17.54 -35.58
N PRO A 155 15.28 -16.29 -35.55
CA PRO A 155 14.72 -15.63 -34.37
C PRO A 155 13.74 -16.50 -33.58
N ALA A 156 13.70 -16.32 -32.26
CA ALA A 156 12.76 -16.96 -31.35
C ALA A 156 11.94 -15.89 -30.58
N VAL A 157 11.11 -16.31 -29.62
CA VAL A 157 10.14 -15.44 -28.93
C VAL A 157 10.73 -14.16 -28.36
N PHE A 158 11.94 -14.21 -27.79
CA PHE A 158 12.61 -13.06 -27.16
C PHE A 158 13.74 -12.47 -28.01
N TRP A 159 13.73 -12.71 -29.33
CA TRP A 159 14.73 -12.16 -30.25
C TRP A 159 14.87 -10.63 -30.13
N ASP A 160 13.74 -9.94 -30.03
CA ASP A 160 13.66 -8.48 -30.00
C ASP A 160 13.52 -7.91 -28.58
N LEU A 161 13.68 -8.73 -27.53
CA LEU A 161 13.53 -8.29 -26.14
C LEU A 161 14.49 -7.15 -25.76
N ASN A 162 15.63 -7.04 -26.44
CA ASN A 162 16.60 -5.97 -26.24
C ASN A 162 16.14 -4.58 -26.75
N LYS A 163 14.99 -4.52 -27.43
CA LYS A 163 14.39 -3.29 -27.94
C LYS A 163 13.43 -2.64 -26.94
N LEU A 164 13.06 -3.34 -25.87
CA LEU A 164 12.16 -2.80 -24.86
C LEU A 164 12.80 -1.61 -24.13
N GLU A 165 12.00 -0.56 -23.98
CA GLU A 165 12.35 0.69 -23.31
C GLU A 165 11.53 0.84 -22.02
N PRO A 166 12.00 1.64 -21.04
CA PRO A 166 11.19 1.94 -19.87
C PRO A 166 9.83 2.54 -20.26
N GLY A 167 8.75 2.05 -19.64
CA GLY A 167 7.37 2.41 -20.00
C GLY A 167 6.68 1.45 -20.97
N ASP A 168 7.41 0.52 -21.60
CA ASP A 168 6.76 -0.52 -22.42
C ASP A 168 5.97 -1.48 -21.53
N GLU A 169 4.78 -1.88 -21.99
CA GLU A 169 3.90 -2.77 -21.24
C GLU A 169 4.14 -4.25 -21.60
N ILE A 170 3.99 -5.11 -20.59
CA ILE A 170 3.98 -6.56 -20.69
C ILE A 170 2.70 -7.06 -20.02
N HIS A 171 1.88 -7.80 -20.75
CA HIS A 171 0.63 -8.35 -20.25
C HIS A 171 0.76 -9.85 -19.99
N VAL A 172 0.38 -10.29 -18.80
CA VAL A 172 0.34 -11.71 -18.43
C VAL A 172 -1.08 -12.08 -18.06
N THR A 173 -1.61 -13.14 -18.68
CA THR A 173 -3.00 -13.56 -18.46
C THR A 173 -3.04 -14.98 -17.90
N GLY A 174 -3.90 -15.18 -16.89
CA GLY A 174 -4.18 -16.48 -16.26
C GLY A 174 -5.47 -17.11 -16.77
N GLU A 175 -6.07 -17.99 -15.96
CA GLU A 175 -7.34 -18.68 -16.28
C GLU A 175 -8.57 -17.77 -16.20
N ASP A 176 -8.50 -16.70 -15.41
CA ASP A 176 -9.55 -15.69 -15.25
C ASP A 176 -9.75 -14.81 -16.50
N GLY A 177 -8.71 -14.71 -17.34
CA GLY A 177 -8.74 -13.96 -18.60
C GLY A 177 -8.49 -12.46 -18.44
N GLU A 178 -8.31 -11.97 -17.22
CA GLU A 178 -7.94 -10.58 -16.94
C GLU A 178 -6.41 -10.45 -16.92
N PRO A 179 -5.79 -9.62 -17.78
CA PRO A 179 -4.35 -9.49 -17.80
C PRO A 179 -3.83 -8.64 -16.64
N LEU A 180 -2.78 -9.13 -15.99
CA LEU A 180 -1.88 -8.28 -15.19
C LEU A 180 -0.97 -7.49 -16.13
N THR A 181 -0.89 -6.18 -15.92
CA THR A 181 -0.02 -5.29 -16.70
C THR A 181 1.23 -4.98 -15.90
N PHE A 182 2.39 -5.22 -16.50
CA PHE A 182 3.69 -4.89 -15.95
C PHE A 182 4.34 -3.85 -16.85
N GLU A 183 4.96 -2.84 -16.24
CA GLU A 183 5.70 -1.81 -16.97
C GLU A 183 7.21 -2.10 -16.88
N VAL A 184 7.88 -2.06 -18.02
CA VAL A 184 9.35 -2.15 -18.10
C VAL A 184 9.98 -0.99 -17.35
N GLN A 185 10.86 -1.31 -16.42
CA GLN A 185 11.62 -0.33 -15.66
C GLN A 185 13.03 -0.16 -16.24
N VAL A 186 13.72 -1.28 -16.48
CA VAL A 186 15.09 -1.26 -17.02
C VAL A 186 15.46 -2.61 -17.65
N SER A 187 16.28 -2.54 -18.70
CA SER A 187 16.88 -3.70 -19.36
C SER A 187 18.39 -3.72 -19.12
N VAL A 188 18.92 -4.80 -18.55
CA VAL A 188 20.35 -4.95 -18.24
C VAL A 188 20.90 -6.24 -18.82
N SER A 189 22.04 -6.15 -19.51
CA SER A 189 22.76 -7.33 -19.99
C SER A 189 23.95 -7.64 -19.07
N TYR A 190 23.92 -8.83 -18.48
CA TYR A 190 24.98 -9.35 -17.62
C TYR A 190 25.84 -10.36 -18.39
N GLY A 191 27.11 -10.50 -18.00
CA GLY A 191 27.90 -11.67 -18.41
C GLY A 191 27.21 -12.95 -17.94
N ARG A 192 27.38 -14.05 -18.67
CA ARG A 192 26.72 -15.34 -18.39
C ARG A 192 26.83 -15.80 -16.93
N THR A 193 27.94 -15.48 -16.26
CA THR A 193 28.22 -15.85 -14.86
C THR A 193 28.03 -14.71 -13.86
N ASP A 194 27.69 -13.52 -14.33
CA ASP A 194 27.73 -12.29 -13.56
C ASP A 194 26.32 -11.76 -13.24
N ALA A 195 25.29 -12.43 -13.74
CA ALA A 195 23.90 -12.08 -13.48
C ALA A 195 23.58 -12.19 -11.97
N PRO A 196 23.00 -11.13 -11.35
CA PRO A 196 22.74 -11.10 -9.92
C PRO A 196 21.54 -12.00 -9.56
N ILE A 197 21.81 -13.28 -9.27
CA ILE A 197 20.76 -14.27 -8.99
C ILE A 197 19.78 -13.81 -7.90
N GLU A 198 20.29 -13.21 -6.82
CA GLU A 198 19.45 -12.73 -5.71
C GLU A 198 18.52 -11.59 -6.15
N GLU A 199 18.96 -10.71 -7.05
CA GLU A 199 18.13 -9.60 -7.54
C GLU A 199 17.05 -10.09 -8.52
N ILE A 200 17.35 -11.17 -9.26
CA ILE A 200 16.47 -11.73 -10.28
C ILE A 200 15.43 -12.68 -9.69
N PHE A 201 15.83 -13.53 -8.72
CA PHE A 201 15.00 -14.62 -8.17
C PHE A 201 14.72 -14.47 -6.67
N GLY A 202 15.47 -13.63 -5.96
CA GLY A 202 15.34 -13.46 -4.51
C GLY A 202 14.14 -12.61 -4.11
N PRO A 203 13.94 -12.39 -2.80
CA PRO A 203 12.81 -11.62 -2.29
C PRO A 203 12.96 -10.13 -2.62
N THR A 204 11.82 -9.46 -2.78
CA THR A 204 11.70 -8.02 -2.93
C THR A 204 10.34 -7.60 -2.36
N ASP A 205 10.23 -6.35 -1.94
CA ASP A 205 9.00 -5.68 -1.48
C ASP A 205 8.14 -5.17 -2.66
N LYS A 206 8.61 -5.37 -3.89
CA LYS A 206 7.93 -4.99 -5.13
C LYS A 206 7.21 -6.16 -5.78
N LYS A 207 6.16 -5.89 -6.57
CA LYS A 207 5.48 -6.88 -7.42
C LYS A 207 6.14 -6.89 -8.80
N ARG A 208 7.20 -7.70 -8.98
CA ARG A 208 8.02 -7.69 -10.21
C ARG A 208 7.82 -8.92 -11.07
N LEU A 209 7.95 -8.73 -12.39
CA LEU A 209 8.05 -9.81 -13.38
C LEU A 209 9.35 -9.64 -14.19
N ASN A 210 10.36 -10.46 -13.91
CA ASN A 210 11.64 -10.39 -14.59
C ASN A 210 11.63 -11.31 -15.82
N LEU A 211 11.91 -10.77 -17.01
CA LEU A 211 12.05 -11.54 -18.24
C LEU A 211 13.53 -11.78 -18.54
N ILE A 212 13.90 -13.03 -18.85
CA ILE A 212 15.30 -13.43 -19.07
C ILE A 212 15.45 -14.08 -20.44
N THR A 213 16.50 -13.70 -21.16
CA THR A 213 16.91 -14.39 -22.39
C THR A 213 18.44 -14.43 -22.57
N CYS A 214 18.90 -15.25 -23.51
CA CYS A 214 20.29 -15.21 -23.96
C CYS A 214 20.55 -13.93 -24.77
N SER A 215 21.71 -13.32 -24.61
CA SER A 215 22.08 -12.12 -25.38
C SER A 215 23.59 -12.11 -25.65
N GLY A 216 24.07 -11.14 -26.43
CA GLY A 216 25.48 -11.08 -26.78
C GLY A 216 25.87 -12.07 -27.88
N THR A 217 27.15 -12.45 -27.91
CA THR A 217 27.71 -13.27 -28.98
C THR A 217 27.57 -14.76 -28.66
N PHE A 218 27.15 -15.55 -29.64
CA PHE A 218 27.15 -17.00 -29.51
C PHE A 218 28.57 -17.55 -29.46
N ASP A 219 28.93 -18.17 -28.34
CA ASP A 219 30.19 -18.90 -28.17
C ASP A 219 30.01 -20.35 -28.65
N SER A 220 30.61 -20.68 -29.79
CA SER A 220 30.54 -22.02 -30.37
C SER A 220 31.27 -23.11 -29.58
N GLY A 221 32.25 -22.74 -28.74
CA GLY A 221 32.95 -23.68 -27.86
C GLY A 221 32.09 -24.10 -26.67
N GLU A 222 31.32 -23.15 -26.14
CA GLU A 222 30.42 -23.35 -24.99
C GLU A 222 28.99 -23.71 -25.42
N GLY A 223 28.63 -23.53 -26.69
CA GLY A 223 27.32 -23.84 -27.24
C GLY A 223 26.19 -22.92 -26.75
N THR A 224 26.50 -21.70 -26.34
CA THR A 224 25.54 -20.73 -25.80
C THR A 224 26.05 -19.30 -25.96
N HIS A 225 25.21 -18.31 -25.70
CA HIS A 225 25.64 -16.91 -25.69
C HIS A 225 26.38 -16.53 -24.40
N ASP A 226 27.28 -15.58 -24.53
CA ASP A 226 28.14 -15.07 -23.45
C ASP A 226 27.45 -14.09 -22.50
N GLN A 227 26.23 -13.63 -22.81
CA GLN A 227 25.47 -12.71 -21.96
C GLN A 227 24.04 -13.21 -21.69
N ARG A 228 23.43 -12.62 -20.66
CA ARG A 228 22.02 -12.77 -20.33
C ARG A 228 21.40 -11.38 -20.25
N LEU A 229 20.34 -11.17 -21.02
CA LEU A 229 19.52 -9.96 -20.92
C LEU A 229 18.44 -10.24 -19.88
N VAL A 230 18.30 -9.32 -18.92
CA VAL A 230 17.22 -9.30 -17.94
C VAL A 230 16.45 -8.00 -18.12
N VAL A 231 15.15 -8.11 -18.30
CA VAL A 231 14.21 -6.97 -18.28
C VAL A 231 13.51 -7.01 -16.94
N TYR A 232 13.70 -5.96 -16.15
CA TYR A 232 13.03 -5.77 -14.88
C TYR A 232 11.77 -4.95 -15.09
N THR A 233 10.68 -5.40 -14.49
CA THR A 233 9.36 -4.75 -14.60
C THR A 233 8.75 -4.61 -13.21
N GLU A 234 7.75 -3.74 -13.10
CA GLU A 234 6.92 -3.62 -11.89
C GLU A 234 5.44 -3.67 -12.32
N LEU A 235 4.60 -4.30 -11.50
CA LEU A 235 3.17 -4.36 -11.73
C LEU A 235 2.62 -2.93 -11.78
N VAL A 236 1.90 -2.62 -12.86
CA VAL A 236 1.02 -1.47 -12.91
C VAL A 236 -0.21 -1.88 -12.13
N GLU A 237 -0.25 -1.46 -10.87
CA GLU A 237 -1.48 -1.54 -10.11
C GLU A 237 -2.49 -0.68 -10.87
N PRO A 238 -3.71 -1.21 -11.16
CA PRO A 238 -4.74 -0.33 -11.67
C PRO A 238 -4.76 0.84 -10.70
N GLU A 239 -4.71 2.07 -11.23
CA GLU A 239 -5.05 3.21 -10.39
C GLU A 239 -6.34 2.78 -9.73
N SER A 240 -6.30 2.61 -8.40
CA SER A 240 -7.51 2.47 -7.64
C SER A 240 -8.34 3.60 -8.18
N GLU A 241 -9.39 3.27 -8.93
CA GLU A 241 -10.56 4.09 -8.92
C GLU A 241 -10.97 4.00 -7.45
N GLU A 242 -10.28 4.80 -6.61
CA GLU A 242 -10.95 5.70 -5.73
C GLU A 242 -11.99 6.28 -6.67
N GLU A 243 -13.16 5.62 -6.75
CA GLU A 243 -14.38 6.31 -7.10
C GLU A 243 -14.20 7.64 -6.42
N PRO A 244 -14.28 8.77 -7.15
CA PRO A 244 -14.23 10.04 -6.48
C PRO A 244 -15.26 9.90 -5.37
N VAL A 245 -14.77 9.76 -4.13
CA VAL A 245 -15.40 10.41 -3.01
C VAL A 245 -15.44 11.79 -3.60
N GLU A 246 -16.63 12.17 -4.08
CA GLU A 246 -16.83 13.53 -4.49
C GLU A 246 -16.19 14.26 -3.32
N GLU A 247 -15.12 15.01 -3.61
CA GLU A 247 -14.78 16.14 -2.78
C GLU A 247 -15.98 17.05 -3.00
N ASP A 248 -17.13 16.65 -2.43
CA ASP A 248 -18.09 17.52 -1.85
C ASP A 248 -17.17 18.43 -1.09
N THR A 249 -17.03 19.61 -1.64
CA THR A 249 -16.67 20.77 -0.86
C THR A 249 -17.62 20.71 0.33
N VAL A 250 -17.17 20.08 1.43
CA VAL A 250 -17.91 19.90 2.66
C VAL A 250 -18.05 21.30 3.23
N ALA A 251 -19.03 22.04 2.71
CA ALA A 251 -19.96 22.67 3.60
C ALA A 251 -20.57 21.50 4.36
N GLY A 252 -20.11 21.26 5.60
CA GLY A 252 -20.56 20.19 6.49
C GLY A 252 -21.95 19.74 6.13
N ASP A 253 -22.09 18.51 5.61
CA ASP A 253 -23.39 17.97 5.25
C ASP A 253 -24.25 18.08 6.50
N THR A 254 -25.15 19.06 6.44
CA THR A 254 -25.97 19.41 7.58
C THR A 254 -26.94 18.25 7.75
N PRO A 255 -26.94 17.56 8.91
CA PRO A 255 -27.73 16.34 9.05
C PRO A 255 -29.22 16.63 8.85
N ASP A 256 -29.99 15.61 8.46
CA ASP A 256 -31.44 15.75 8.33
C ASP A 256 -32.08 16.13 9.67
N ALA A 257 -33.11 16.98 9.63
CA ALA A 257 -33.89 17.31 10.81
C ALA A 257 -34.63 16.08 11.35
N PRO A 258 -34.73 15.89 12.68
CA PRO A 258 -35.44 14.76 13.25
C PRO A 258 -36.94 14.83 12.92
N GLU A 259 -37.48 13.70 12.46
CA GLU A 259 -38.91 13.57 12.16
C GLU A 259 -39.73 13.16 13.40
N ASN A 260 -41.06 13.27 13.26
CA ASN A 260 -42.04 12.83 14.27
C ASN A 260 -41.80 13.48 15.64
N VAL A 261 -41.47 14.77 15.63
CA VAL A 261 -41.36 15.57 16.85
C VAL A 261 -42.75 15.83 17.38
N VAL A 262 -43.08 15.13 18.47
CA VAL A 262 -44.39 15.18 19.10
C VAL A 262 -44.25 15.69 20.53
N VAL A 263 -45.01 16.72 20.86
CA VAL A 263 -45.13 17.26 22.21
C VAL A 263 -46.43 16.79 22.83
N GLN A 264 -46.35 16.00 23.90
CA GLN A 264 -47.50 15.52 24.67
C GLN A 264 -47.36 15.92 26.14
N ARG A 265 -48.26 16.79 26.60
CA ARG A 265 -48.32 17.34 27.97
C ARG A 265 -47.02 18.04 28.40
N ASP A 266 -46.11 17.30 28.99
CA ASP A 266 -44.84 17.76 29.57
C ASP A 266 -43.65 17.01 28.97
N ARG A 267 -43.82 16.38 27.80
CA ARG A 267 -42.78 15.56 27.18
C ARG A 267 -42.73 15.76 25.67
N ILE A 268 -41.53 15.98 25.17
CA ILE A 268 -41.20 15.95 23.75
C ILE A 268 -40.56 14.60 23.41
N THR A 269 -40.92 14.02 22.27
CA THR A 269 -40.32 12.80 21.72
C THR A 269 -40.09 12.96 20.23
N TRP A 270 -39.05 12.32 19.70
CA TRP A 270 -38.70 12.38 18.28
C TRP A 270 -38.16 11.04 17.78
N HIS A 271 -38.10 10.88 16.46
CA HIS A 271 -37.39 9.75 15.85
C HIS A 271 -35.91 10.06 15.67
N ALA A 272 -35.08 9.04 15.84
CA ALA A 272 -33.67 9.16 15.55
C ALA A 272 -33.44 9.36 14.05
N VAL A 273 -32.55 10.28 13.70
CA VAL A 273 -32.06 10.48 12.34
C VAL A 273 -31.21 9.27 11.94
N ARG A 274 -31.36 8.80 10.71
CA ARG A 274 -30.66 7.61 10.18
C ARG A 274 -29.37 8.03 9.48
N ASP A 275 -28.58 8.77 10.21
CA ASP A 275 -27.28 9.28 9.83
C ASP A 275 -26.33 8.87 10.96
N ASP A 276 -25.28 8.13 10.63
CA ASP A 276 -24.31 7.58 11.56
C ASP A 276 -23.32 8.64 12.06
N THR A 277 -23.24 9.79 11.40
CA THR A 277 -22.46 10.95 11.85
C THR A 277 -23.16 11.72 12.98
N VAL A 278 -24.47 11.54 13.18
CA VAL A 278 -25.24 12.26 14.22
C VAL A 278 -24.82 11.83 15.62
N ILE A 279 -24.14 12.73 16.33
CA ILE A 279 -23.67 12.52 17.72
C ILE A 279 -24.73 12.90 18.76
N GLY A 280 -25.72 13.71 18.40
CA GLY A 280 -26.81 14.06 19.30
C GLY A 280 -27.84 15.04 18.72
N TYR A 281 -28.66 15.57 19.62
CA TYR A 281 -29.81 16.42 19.30
C TYR A 281 -29.85 17.62 20.22
N ARG A 282 -30.13 18.81 19.70
CA ARG A 282 -30.42 20.02 20.50
C ARG A 282 -31.92 20.27 20.52
N ILE A 283 -32.42 20.68 21.69
CA ILE A 283 -33.83 20.98 21.90
C ILE A 283 -33.95 22.47 22.14
N TYR A 284 -34.86 23.09 21.41
CA TYR A 284 -35.18 24.51 21.50
C TYR A 284 -36.63 24.73 21.89
N ARG A 285 -36.89 25.90 22.46
CA ARG A 285 -38.25 26.41 22.67
C ARG A 285 -38.40 27.80 22.06
N GLU A 286 -39.55 28.07 21.48
CA GLU A 286 -39.94 29.40 21.02
C GLU A 286 -41.14 29.89 21.84
N ASN A 287 -41.04 31.07 22.44
CA ASN A 287 -42.16 31.70 23.14
C ASN A 287 -43.21 32.20 22.13
N LYS A 288 -44.46 31.76 22.26
CA LYS A 288 -45.53 32.10 21.28
C LYS A 288 -45.93 33.58 21.28
N ASP A 289 -45.70 34.30 22.37
CA ASP A 289 -46.07 35.71 22.51
C ASP A 289 -44.93 36.64 22.10
N THR A 290 -43.68 36.29 22.43
CA THR A 290 -42.51 37.13 22.19
C THR A 290 -41.68 36.73 20.96
N GLY A 291 -41.81 35.49 20.49
CA GLY A 291 -40.95 34.91 19.44
C GLY A 291 -39.51 34.65 19.90
N GLU A 292 -39.25 34.67 21.20
CA GLU A 292 -37.92 34.41 21.76
C GLU A 292 -37.59 32.92 21.62
N PHE A 293 -36.44 32.62 21.00
CA PHE A 293 -35.99 31.27 20.67
C PHE A 293 -34.77 30.90 21.52
N ASP A 294 -34.95 29.97 22.45
CA ASP A 294 -33.92 29.54 23.40
C ASP A 294 -33.51 28.10 23.14
N HIS A 295 -32.21 27.82 23.20
CA HIS A 295 -31.69 26.47 23.43
C HIS A 295 -31.92 26.07 24.88
N ILE A 296 -32.45 24.86 25.12
CA ILE A 296 -32.79 24.41 26.48
C ILE A 296 -32.07 23.16 26.95
N GLU A 297 -31.69 22.25 26.05
CA GLU A 297 -31.04 21.00 26.42
C GLU A 297 -30.46 20.28 25.19
N SER A 298 -29.40 19.50 25.42
CA SER A 298 -28.79 18.61 24.42
C SER A 298 -28.91 17.15 24.87
N VAL A 299 -29.22 16.26 23.93
CA VAL A 299 -29.43 14.83 24.19
C VAL A 299 -28.57 14.01 23.24
N SER A 300 -27.73 13.12 23.78
CA SER A 300 -26.84 12.29 22.96
C SER A 300 -27.60 11.33 22.04
N ALA A 301 -27.02 11.02 20.88
CA ALA A 301 -27.57 10.05 19.93
C ALA A 301 -27.68 8.63 20.52
N HIS A 302 -27.11 8.39 21.70
CA HIS A 302 -27.17 7.12 22.42
C HIS A 302 -28.26 7.12 23.50
N GLU A 303 -28.76 8.30 23.87
CA GLU A 303 -29.76 8.48 24.93
C GLU A 303 -31.18 8.31 24.42
N ARG A 304 -32.16 8.37 25.32
CA ARG A 304 -33.57 8.23 24.95
C ARG A 304 -34.04 9.51 24.23
N LYS A 305 -34.72 9.35 23.10
CA LYS A 305 -35.23 10.45 22.24
C LYS A 305 -36.50 11.05 22.83
N SER A 306 -36.35 11.55 24.04
CA SER A 306 -37.43 12.01 24.89
C SER A 306 -36.89 12.93 25.97
N LEU A 307 -37.43 14.15 26.05
CA LEU A 307 -37.10 15.13 27.08
C LEU A 307 -38.36 15.59 27.81
N ARG A 308 -38.25 15.86 29.10
CA ARG A 308 -39.34 16.48 29.87
C ARG A 308 -39.24 18.00 29.75
N VAL A 309 -40.34 18.66 29.41
CA VAL A 309 -40.40 20.10 29.18
C VAL A 309 -41.44 20.76 30.09
N GLU A 310 -41.14 21.97 30.54
CA GLU A 310 -42.04 22.80 31.36
C GLU A 310 -42.84 23.77 30.48
N ASP A 311 -43.99 24.24 31.00
CA ASP A 311 -44.81 25.29 30.38
C ASP A 311 -45.16 25.08 28.90
N ALA A 312 -45.37 23.81 28.49
CA ALA A 312 -45.49 23.46 27.08
C ALA A 312 -46.68 24.10 26.32
N TYR A 313 -47.61 24.72 27.04
CA TYR A 313 -48.70 25.49 26.45
C TYR A 313 -48.25 26.84 25.90
N ASP A 314 -47.25 27.46 26.53
CA ASP A 314 -46.77 28.82 26.22
C ASP A 314 -45.68 28.83 25.14
N TYR A 315 -45.05 27.66 24.90
CA TYR A 315 -43.95 27.50 23.96
C TYR A 315 -44.28 26.56 22.80
N ALA A 316 -43.64 26.78 21.65
CA ALA A 316 -43.42 25.77 20.62
C ALA A 316 -42.05 25.12 20.86
N PHE A 317 -41.88 23.85 20.49
CA PHE A 317 -40.60 23.16 20.66
C PHE A 317 -40.11 22.58 19.34
N TYR A 318 -38.79 22.57 19.21
CA TYR A 318 -38.08 22.15 18.03
C TYR A 318 -36.92 21.27 18.45
N VAL A 319 -36.59 20.29 17.61
CA VAL A 319 -35.41 19.44 17.79
C VAL A 319 -34.58 19.54 16.52
N THR A 320 -33.27 19.67 16.67
CA THR A 320 -32.28 19.58 15.59
C THR A 320 -31.38 18.38 15.85
N SER A 321 -30.71 17.88 14.81
CA SER A 321 -29.64 16.90 14.91
C SER A 321 -28.28 17.61 14.76
N VAL A 322 -27.26 17.07 15.41
CA VAL A 322 -25.87 17.58 15.35
C VAL A 322 -24.95 16.43 14.97
N ASN A 323 -24.12 16.63 13.94
CA ASN A 323 -23.13 15.65 13.50
C ASN A 323 -21.80 15.78 14.24
N ASP A 324 -20.89 14.82 14.02
CA ASP A 324 -19.56 14.76 14.61
C ASP A 324 -18.65 15.94 14.21
N GLU A 325 -18.91 16.58 13.07
CA GLU A 325 -18.29 17.83 12.64
C GLU A 325 -18.89 19.10 13.31
N GLY A 326 -19.97 18.96 14.08
CA GLY A 326 -20.65 20.07 14.76
C GLY A 326 -21.65 20.85 13.91
N SER A 327 -21.95 20.38 12.71
CA SER A 327 -23.01 20.93 11.86
C SER A 327 -24.39 20.54 12.41
N GLU A 328 -25.31 21.51 12.43
CA GLU A 328 -26.64 21.35 13.03
C GLU A 328 -27.75 21.50 11.98
N SER A 329 -28.72 20.58 12.02
CA SER A 329 -29.85 20.56 11.09
C SER A 329 -30.74 21.81 11.18
N GLU A 330 -31.55 22.01 10.14
CA GLU A 330 -32.75 22.85 10.27
C GLU A 330 -33.65 22.34 11.43
N PRO A 331 -34.44 23.22 12.08
CA PRO A 331 -35.39 22.80 13.11
C PRO A 331 -36.46 21.85 12.57
N SER A 332 -36.80 20.82 13.34
CA SER A 332 -37.85 19.85 13.02
C SER A 332 -39.20 20.48 12.66
N GLU A 333 -39.95 19.86 11.75
CA GLU A 333 -41.38 20.14 11.59
C GLU A 333 -42.17 19.57 12.78
N THR A 334 -42.82 20.43 13.56
CA THR A 334 -43.58 20.01 14.76
C THR A 334 -45.03 19.65 14.40
N GLU A 335 -45.43 18.38 14.59
CA GLU A 335 -46.85 17.99 14.52
C GLU A 335 -47.51 18.21 15.89
N VAL A 336 -48.26 19.30 16.02
CA VAL A 336 -49.03 19.57 17.24
C VAL A 336 -50.32 18.74 17.24
N HIS A 337 -50.31 17.61 17.95
CA HIS A 337 -51.55 16.90 18.26
C HIS A 337 -52.30 17.62 19.38
N SER A 338 -53.29 18.43 19.00
CA SER A 338 -54.34 18.89 19.91
C SER A 338 -55.27 17.72 20.24
N GLU A 339 -55.11 17.11 21.42
CA GLU A 339 -56.16 16.27 22.01
C GLU A 339 -57.26 17.18 22.60
N GLU A 340 -58.44 17.17 21.98
CA GLU A 340 -59.72 17.61 22.58
C GLU A 340 -60.19 16.65 23.69
#